data_AF-A0A9D6T5N7-F1
#
_entry.id   AF-A0A9D6T5N7-F1
#
_cell.length_a   1.000
_cell.length_b   1.000
_cell.length_c   1.000
_cell.angle_alpha   90.00
_cell.angle_beta   90.00
_cell.angle_gamma   90.00
#
_symmetry.space_group_name_H-M   'P 1'
#
loop_
_entity.id
_entity.type
_entity.pdbx_description
1 polymer ?
#
loop_
_entity_poly.entity_id
_entity_poly.type
_entity_poly.pdbx_seq_one_letter_code
_entity_poly.pdbx_strand_id
1 'polypeptide(L)'
;IRALEVIQGLDTDVVVPGHGLVCDKAEAARTLDYFRQQWRRVEALRGQGCGEDEVVARCRDLVSFYPVDPGMEEQVAARFDQGIKRLFREMA
;
A
#
# COMPACT_ATOMS: atom_id res chain seq x y z
N ILE A 1 -7.82 -3.80 -2.27
CA ILE A 1 -8.31 -4.29 -0.95
C ILE A 1 -9.16 -5.55 -1.10
N ARG A 2 -10.37 -5.50 -1.72
CA ARG A 2 -11.26 -6.67 -1.87
C ARG A 2 -10.60 -7.93 -2.44
N ALA A 3 -9.75 -7.78 -3.46
CA ALA A 3 -9.03 -8.93 -4.04
C ALA A 3 -8.13 -9.65 -3.02
N LEU A 4 -7.45 -8.92 -2.13
CA LEU A 4 -6.62 -9.52 -1.07
C LEU A 4 -7.49 -10.22 -0.02
N GLU A 5 -8.67 -9.65 0.29
CA GLU A 5 -9.64 -10.29 1.19
C GLU A 5 -10.19 -11.60 0.62
N VAL A 6 -10.42 -11.66 -0.70
CA VAL A 6 -10.78 -12.92 -1.39
C VAL A 6 -9.65 -13.94 -1.27
N ILE A 7 -8.39 -13.54 -1.51
CA ILE A 7 -7.23 -14.44 -1.38
C ILE A 7 -7.13 -15.01 0.05
N GLN A 8 -7.38 -14.20 1.08
CA GLN A 8 -7.41 -14.69 2.47
C GLN A 8 -8.47 -15.77 2.72
N GLY A 9 -9.61 -15.71 2.01
CA GLY A 9 -10.69 -16.67 2.13
C GLY A 9 -10.49 -17.97 1.35
N LEU A 10 -9.43 -18.09 0.55
CA LEU A 10 -9.15 -19.32 -0.19
C LEU A 10 -8.59 -20.42 0.71
N ASP A 11 -9.05 -21.64 0.46
CA ASP A 11 -8.51 -22.86 1.06
C ASP A 11 -7.24 -23.30 0.32
N THR A 12 -6.18 -22.50 0.45
CA THR A 12 -4.85 -22.77 -0.10
C THR A 12 -3.77 -22.33 0.88
N ASP A 13 -2.68 -23.08 0.94
CA ASP A 13 -1.49 -22.75 1.73
C ASP A 13 -0.41 -22.07 0.89
N VAL A 14 -0.51 -22.15 -0.44
CA VAL A 14 0.52 -21.67 -1.37
C VAL A 14 -0.06 -20.60 -2.30
N VAL A 15 0.69 -19.50 -2.43
CA VAL A 15 0.42 -18.38 -3.32
C VAL A 15 1.65 -18.18 -4.22
N VAL A 16 1.44 -18.21 -5.54
CA VAL A 16 2.47 -17.89 -6.53
C VAL A 16 2.22 -16.47 -7.05
N PRO A 17 3.00 -15.46 -6.62
CA PRO A 17 2.79 -14.10 -7.06
C PRO A 17 3.30 -13.89 -8.49
N GLY A 18 2.83 -12.83 -9.15
CA GLY A 18 3.33 -12.46 -10.49
C GLY A 18 4.81 -12.05 -10.49
N HIS A 19 5.34 -11.61 -9.36
CA HIS A 19 6.76 -11.32 -9.14
C HIS A 19 7.14 -11.67 -7.69
N GLY A 20 8.38 -12.12 -7.47
CA GLY A 20 8.89 -12.48 -6.15
C GLY A 20 8.87 -13.99 -5.88
N LEU A 21 9.09 -14.35 -4.63
CA LEU A 21 9.13 -15.75 -4.20
C LEU A 21 7.73 -16.29 -3.95
N VAL A 22 7.56 -17.61 -4.13
CA VAL A 22 6.36 -18.32 -3.67
C VAL A 22 6.19 -18.10 -2.17
N CYS A 23 4.97 -17.75 -1.76
CA CYS A 23 4.64 -17.39 -0.38
C CYS A 23 3.35 -18.06 0.06
N ASP A 24 2.93 -17.77 1.30
CA ASP A 24 1.67 -18.22 1.86
C ASP A 24 0.66 -17.06 1.99
N LYS A 25 -0.48 -17.33 2.62
CA LYS A 25 -1.50 -16.30 2.87
C LYS A 25 -1.04 -15.20 3.84
N ALA A 26 0.02 -15.38 4.62
CA ALA A 26 0.49 -14.35 5.54
C ALA A 26 1.00 -13.11 4.78
N GLU A 27 1.61 -13.29 3.61
CA GLU A 27 2.05 -12.14 2.79
C GLU A 27 0.86 -11.35 2.23
N ALA A 28 -0.21 -12.03 1.83
CA ALA A 28 -1.44 -11.37 1.41
C ALA A 28 -2.12 -10.61 2.58
N ALA A 29 -2.03 -11.13 3.81
CA ALA A 29 -2.53 -10.47 5.00
C ALA A 29 -1.71 -9.21 5.33
N ARG A 30 -0.37 -9.31 5.24
CA ARG A 30 0.55 -8.19 5.43
C ARG A 30 0.32 -7.08 4.39
N THR A 31 0.15 -7.46 3.12
CA THR A 31 -0.17 -6.53 2.03
C THR A 31 -1.53 -5.84 2.27
N LEU A 32 -2.52 -6.59 2.76
CA LEU A 32 -3.83 -6.04 3.10
C LEU A 32 -3.75 -4.99 4.21
N ASP A 33 -2.95 -5.26 5.25
CA ASP A 33 -2.72 -4.31 6.34
C ASP A 33 -2.05 -3.03 5.83
N TYR A 34 -1.00 -3.16 5.01
CA TYR A 34 -0.32 -2.03 4.38
C TYR A 34 -1.27 -1.10 3.60
N PHE A 35 -2.15 -1.67 2.77
CA PHE A 35 -3.13 -0.86 2.03
C PHE A 35 -4.20 -0.25 2.94
N ARG A 36 -4.62 -0.93 4.01
CA ARG A 36 -5.58 -0.39 4.98
C ARG A 36 -4.99 0.78 5.76
N GLN A 37 -3.70 0.72 6.12
CA GLN A 37 -3.00 1.83 6.78
C GLN A 37 -2.96 3.06 5.87
N GLN A 38 -2.58 2.89 4.59
CA GLN A 38 -2.59 3.98 3.61
C GLN A 38 -4.00 4.56 3.43
N TRP A 39 -5.01 3.71 3.25
CA TRP A 39 -6.40 4.14 3.09
C TRP A 39 -6.87 5.01 4.25
N ARG A 40 -6.75 4.51 5.48
CA ARG A 40 -7.18 5.23 6.70
C ARG A 40 -6.45 6.56 6.87
N ARG A 41 -5.15 6.59 6.58
CA ARG A 41 -4.33 7.81 6.68
C ARG A 41 -4.77 8.87 5.66
N VAL A 42 -4.96 8.47 4.40
CA VAL A 42 -5.43 9.37 3.34
C VAL A 42 -6.84 9.88 3.63
N GLU A 43 -7.75 9.01 4.05
CA GLU A 43 -9.11 9.36 4.45
C GLU A 43 -9.13 10.40 5.57
N ALA A 44 -8.36 10.16 6.63
CA ALA A 44 -8.28 11.06 7.78
C ALA A 44 -7.73 12.44 7.40
N LEU A 45 -6.63 12.49 6.65
CA LEU A 45 -6.01 13.76 6.22
C LEU A 45 -6.92 14.53 5.27
N ARG A 46 -7.60 13.83 4.35
CA ARG A 46 -8.59 14.45 3.48
C ARG A 46 -9.78 15.01 4.27
N GLY A 47 -10.27 14.27 5.27
CA GLY A 47 -11.32 14.74 6.17
C GLY A 47 -10.93 15.98 6.98
N GLN A 48 -9.63 16.23 7.16
CA GLN A 48 -9.07 17.45 7.76
C GLN A 48 -8.95 18.62 6.77
N GLY A 49 -9.30 18.42 5.49
CA GLY A 49 -9.18 19.43 4.44
C GLY A 49 -7.79 19.54 3.83
N CYS A 50 -6.88 18.59 4.08
CA CYS A 50 -5.55 18.58 3.45
C CYS A 50 -5.67 18.39 1.93
N GLY A 51 -4.89 19.15 1.17
CA GLY A 51 -4.74 18.99 -0.27
C GLY A 51 -3.87 17.79 -0.65
N GLU A 52 -3.91 17.38 -1.92
CA GLU A 52 -3.22 16.20 -2.44
C GLU A 52 -1.72 16.15 -2.07
N ASP A 53 -0.97 17.22 -2.34
CA ASP A 53 0.47 17.24 -2.09
C ASP A 53 0.82 17.19 -0.59
N GLU A 54 -0.03 17.77 0.26
CA GLU A 54 0.13 17.67 1.73
C GLU A 54 -0.11 16.24 2.21
N VAL A 55 -1.14 15.57 1.68
CA VAL A 55 -1.42 14.17 2.00
C VAL A 55 -0.24 13.27 1.62
N VAL A 56 0.33 13.45 0.44
CA VAL A 56 1.51 12.69 -0.01
C VAL A 56 2.68 12.89 0.95
N ALA A 57 3.02 14.14 1.27
CA ALA A 57 4.12 14.44 2.18
C ALA A 57 3.93 13.78 3.56
N ARG A 58 2.70 13.77 4.08
CA ARG A 58 2.35 13.18 5.38
C ARG A 58 2.16 11.66 5.38
N CYS A 59 2.17 11.01 4.22
CA CYS A 59 2.13 9.55 4.12
C CYS A 59 3.50 8.93 3.82
N ARG A 60 4.53 9.74 3.55
CA ARG A 60 5.84 9.29 3.06
C ARG A 60 6.58 8.36 4.04
N ASP A 61 6.25 8.42 5.32
CA ASP A 61 6.75 7.51 6.35
C ASP A 61 6.36 6.04 6.06
N LEU A 62 5.21 5.80 5.45
CA LEU A 62 4.71 4.46 5.14
C LEU A 62 5.50 3.74 4.03
N VAL A 63 6.34 4.45 3.26
CA VAL A 63 7.25 3.84 2.27
C VAL A 63 8.11 2.76 2.90
N SER A 64 8.46 2.94 4.18
CA SER A 64 9.35 2.04 4.94
C SER A 64 8.67 0.76 5.45
N PHE A 65 7.39 0.53 5.15
CA PHE A 65 6.66 -0.66 5.61
C PHE A 65 7.28 -1.98 5.07
N TYR A 66 7.83 -1.94 3.85
CA TYR A 66 8.63 -3.00 3.28
C TYR A 66 10.11 -2.57 3.22
N PRO A 67 11.07 -3.50 3.42
CA PRO A 67 12.47 -3.21 3.16
C PRO A 67 12.64 -2.73 1.71
N VAL A 68 13.42 -1.66 1.55
CA VAL A 68 13.76 -1.12 0.24
C VAL A 68 15.20 -1.49 -0.07
N ASP A 69 15.44 -2.06 -1.24
CA ASP A 69 16.78 -2.41 -1.67
C ASP A 69 17.64 -1.15 -1.86
N PRO A 70 18.91 -1.18 -1.42
CA PRO A 70 19.82 -0.05 -1.61
C PRO A 70 19.94 0.34 -3.09
N GLY A 71 19.81 1.63 -3.38
CA GLY A 71 19.84 2.18 -4.75
C GLY A 71 18.47 2.22 -5.45
N MET A 72 17.41 1.72 -4.82
CA MET A 72 16.03 1.77 -5.35
C MET A 72 15.15 2.78 -4.61
N GLU A 73 15.69 3.52 -3.63
CA GLU A 73 14.93 4.37 -2.70
C GLU A 73 14.13 5.46 -3.43
N GLU A 74 14.76 6.15 -4.39
CA GLU A 74 14.10 7.21 -5.16
C GLU A 74 12.99 6.65 -6.04
N GLN A 75 13.22 5.49 -6.69
CA GLN A 75 12.20 4.86 -7.52
C GLN A 75 11.01 4.38 -6.70
N VAL A 76 11.27 3.76 -5.53
CA VAL A 76 10.22 3.30 -4.63
C VAL A 76 9.43 4.48 -4.07
N ALA A 77 10.12 5.55 -3.65
CA ALA A 77 9.46 6.78 -3.18
C ALA A 77 8.57 7.39 -4.27
N ALA A 78 9.05 7.51 -5.51
CA ALA A 78 8.26 8.04 -6.60
C ALA A 78 7.01 7.19 -6.90
N ARG A 79 7.14 5.86 -6.89
CA ARG A 79 5.99 4.95 -7.05
C ARG A 79 4.99 5.06 -5.90
N PHE A 80 5.49 5.21 -4.67
CA PHE A 80 4.65 5.40 -3.51
C PHE A 80 3.86 6.71 -3.59
N ASP A 81 4.53 7.82 -3.92
CA ASP A 81 3.89 9.12 -4.08
C ASP A 81 2.78 9.06 -5.14
N GLN A 82 3.03 8.41 -6.28
CA GLN A 82 2.01 8.16 -7.30
C GLN A 82 0.83 7.34 -6.78
N GLY A 83 1.10 6.32 -5.96
CA GLY A 83 0.08 5.49 -5.30
C GLY A 83 -0.82 6.30 -4.38
N ILE A 84 -0.25 7.15 -3.51
CA ILE A 84 -1.00 8.00 -2.59
C ILE A 84 -1.81 9.07 -3.35
N LYS A 85 -1.23 9.70 -4.39
CA LYS A 85 -1.97 10.66 -5.24
C LYS A 85 -3.17 10.01 -5.89
N ARG A 86 -2.99 8.81 -6.46
CA ARG A 86 -4.08 8.04 -7.07
C ARG A 86 -5.17 7.73 -6.04
N LEU A 87 -4.79 7.24 -4.87
CA LEU A 87 -5.71 6.92 -3.79
C LEU A 87 -6.53 8.14 -3.36
N PHE A 88 -5.88 9.29 -3.14
CA PHE A 88 -6.56 10.54 -2.76
C PHE A 88 -7.64 10.94 -3.77
N ARG A 89 -7.35 10.82 -5.08
CA ARG A 89 -8.27 11.16 -6.17
C ARG A 89 -9.42 10.17 -6.30
N GLU A 90 -9.15 8.87 -6.20
CA GLU A 90 -10.18 7.81 -6.32
C GLU A 90 -11.16 7.80 -5.14
N MET A 91 -10.81 8.39 -4.01
CA MET A 91 -11.71 8.58 -2.87
C MET A 91 -12.67 9.77 -3.03
N ALA A 92 -12.56 10.55 -4.11
CA ALA A 92 -13.39 11.74 -4.36
C ALA A 92 -14.70 11.42 -5.07
#